data_AF-A0A946PNY1-F1
#
_entry.id   AF-A0A946PNY1-F1
#
_cell.length_a   1.000
_cell.length_b   1.000
_cell.length_c   1.000
_cell.angle_alpha   90.00
_cell.angle_beta   90.00
_cell.angle_gamma   90.00
#
_symmetry.space_group_name_H-M   'P 1'
#
loop_
_entity.id
_entity.type
_entity.pdbx_description
1 polymer ?
#
loop_
_entity_poly.entity_id
_entity_poly.type
_entity_poly.pdbx_seq_one_letter_code
_entity_poly.pdbx_strand_id
1 'polypeptide(L)'
;VSAFNHPLNLISHQVGPAIAAGCPVIVKPAEVTPLSCLRFVEIAREAGLPEAWCQLLLPASRELSTRLVGDSRVGFLSFIGSARVGWMLRSKLAAGARCALEHGGVAPVIVAEDAKLDEVLPKLLKGGFYHAGQVCVSVQRVFIARSLAREFALQLAAAAKQLVVGDPTSADTEVGPLIRPSEVERVQQWVNEAIEEGAELLSGGKALSVSTFECTVLYAPSVESKVSREEIFGPVVCIYPYDEIDDAIAQANSLPYAFQAALFSKDIDTATYAYKKLDASAVMINDHTAFRVDWMPFAGLRQSGLGVGGIPYTLRDMQVEKMMVLNSSNI
;
A
#
# COMPACT_ATOMS: atom_id res chain seq x y z
N VAL A 1 14.47 -5.82 0.04
CA VAL A 1 14.38 -4.66 0.95
C VAL A 1 12.91 -4.46 1.28
N SER A 2 12.54 -4.43 2.56
CA SER A 2 11.14 -4.48 3.00
C SER A 2 10.74 -3.26 3.83
N ALA A 3 9.47 -2.86 3.72
CA ALA A 3 8.85 -1.80 4.51
C ALA A 3 8.45 -2.29 5.92
N PHE A 4 7.98 -1.35 6.75
CA PHE A 4 7.68 -1.59 8.17
C PHE A 4 6.25 -2.03 8.46
N ASN A 5 5.30 -1.72 7.58
CA ASN A 5 3.87 -1.82 7.88
C ASN A 5 3.37 -3.27 7.97
N HIS A 6 3.87 -4.16 7.13
CA HIS A 6 3.56 -5.59 7.24
C HIS A 6 4.85 -6.40 7.33
N PRO A 7 5.63 -6.27 8.42
CA PRO A 7 7.05 -6.61 8.44
C PRO A 7 7.29 -8.10 8.25
N LEU A 8 6.40 -8.97 8.72
CA LEU A 8 6.49 -10.41 8.46
C LEU A 8 5.95 -10.77 7.07
N ASN A 9 4.75 -10.29 6.72
CA ASN A 9 4.10 -10.66 5.45
C ASN A 9 4.96 -10.25 4.24
N LEU A 10 5.43 -9.00 4.17
CA LEU A 10 6.25 -8.54 3.05
C LEU A 10 7.53 -9.37 2.89
N ILE A 11 8.18 -9.73 3.99
CA ILE A 11 9.39 -10.55 3.96
C ILE A 11 9.08 -11.96 3.47
N SER A 12 8.01 -12.59 3.96
CA SER A 12 7.57 -13.89 3.46
C SER A 12 7.29 -13.85 1.94
N HIS A 13 6.67 -12.79 1.45
CA HIS A 13 6.37 -12.59 0.02
C HIS A 13 7.60 -12.32 -0.86
N GLN A 14 8.71 -11.86 -0.28
CA GLN A 14 9.96 -11.62 -1.02
C GLN A 14 10.90 -12.83 -0.91
N VAL A 15 11.11 -13.34 0.31
CA VAL A 15 12.10 -14.37 0.63
C VAL A 15 11.61 -15.77 0.30
N GLY A 16 10.33 -16.07 0.56
CA GLY A 16 9.75 -17.37 0.23
C GLY A 16 9.91 -17.72 -1.25
N PRO A 17 9.44 -16.85 -2.17
CA PRO A 17 9.65 -17.04 -3.61
C PRO A 17 11.13 -17.07 -4.01
N ALA A 18 12.00 -16.26 -3.39
CA ALA A 18 13.44 -16.29 -3.70
C ALA A 18 14.05 -17.66 -3.44
N ILE A 19 13.79 -18.24 -2.25
CA ILE A 19 14.28 -19.57 -1.89
C ILE A 19 13.68 -20.62 -2.84
N ALA A 20 12.38 -20.54 -3.12
CA ALA A 20 11.71 -21.46 -4.04
C ALA A 20 12.23 -21.36 -5.49
N ALA A 21 12.70 -20.19 -5.93
CA ALA A 21 13.35 -19.98 -7.22
C ALA A 21 14.79 -20.51 -7.26
N GLY A 22 15.35 -20.95 -6.13
CA GLY A 22 16.75 -21.34 -6.03
C GLY A 22 17.72 -20.17 -5.86
N CYS A 23 17.24 -19.02 -5.36
CA CYS A 23 18.05 -17.82 -5.16
C CYS A 23 18.48 -17.66 -3.69
N PRO A 24 19.78 -17.49 -3.39
CA PRO A 24 20.21 -17.01 -2.09
C PRO A 24 19.79 -15.54 -1.91
N VAL A 25 19.37 -15.16 -0.69
CA VAL A 25 18.78 -13.85 -0.42
C VAL A 25 19.47 -13.14 0.73
N ILE A 26 19.68 -11.85 0.54
CA ILE A 26 20.03 -10.89 1.59
C ILE A 26 18.79 -10.03 1.85
N VAL A 27 18.21 -10.14 3.04
CA VAL A 27 17.04 -9.37 3.45
C VAL A 27 17.47 -8.20 4.34
N LYS A 28 17.13 -6.98 3.91
CA LYS A 28 17.21 -5.75 4.73
C LYS A 28 15.79 -5.31 5.12
N PRO A 29 15.34 -5.55 6.36
CA PRO A 29 14.05 -5.05 6.82
C PRO A 29 14.12 -3.55 7.14
N ALA A 30 12.97 -2.96 7.46
CA ALA A 30 12.93 -1.61 8.02
C ALA A 30 13.57 -1.59 9.41
N GLU A 31 14.35 -0.54 9.69
CA GLU A 31 15.11 -0.40 10.94
C GLU A 31 14.24 -0.32 12.20
N VAL A 32 12.98 0.11 12.05
CA VAL A 32 12.02 0.23 13.15
C VAL A 32 11.24 -1.06 13.44
N THR A 33 11.31 -2.05 12.54
CA THR A 33 10.61 -3.34 12.69
C THR A 33 11.49 -4.54 12.31
N PRO A 34 12.73 -4.67 12.82
CA PRO A 34 13.66 -5.70 12.37
C PRO A 34 13.34 -7.09 12.97
N LEU A 35 12.64 -7.13 14.11
CA LEU A 35 12.48 -8.35 14.91
C LEU A 35 11.72 -9.46 14.18
N SER A 36 10.68 -9.13 13.41
CA SER A 36 9.96 -10.12 12.61
C SER A 36 10.85 -10.78 11.55
N CYS A 37 11.74 -10.01 10.93
CA CYS A 37 12.72 -10.53 9.97
C CYS A 37 13.71 -11.47 10.65
N LEU A 38 14.20 -11.09 11.83
CA LEU A 38 15.14 -11.91 12.61
C LEU A 38 14.51 -13.26 12.91
N ARG A 39 13.28 -13.27 13.46
CA ARG A 39 12.59 -14.51 13.78
C ARG A 39 12.27 -15.35 12.55
N PHE A 40 11.91 -14.73 11.43
CA PHE A 40 11.70 -15.43 10.16
C PHE A 40 12.96 -16.18 9.70
N VAL A 41 14.13 -15.52 9.75
CA VAL A 41 15.41 -16.13 9.34
C VAL A 41 15.81 -17.27 10.29
N GLU A 42 15.59 -17.11 11.60
CA GLU A 42 15.77 -18.20 12.57
C GLU A 42 14.91 -19.41 12.26
N ILE A 43 13.61 -19.21 12.00
CA ILE A 43 12.69 -20.30 11.64
C ILE A 43 13.13 -20.99 10.35
N ALA A 44 13.59 -20.24 9.34
CA ALA A 44 14.10 -20.83 8.10
C ALA A 44 15.32 -21.72 8.36
N ARG A 45 16.22 -21.31 9.26
CA ARG A 45 17.39 -22.10 9.68
C ARG A 45 16.99 -23.33 10.47
N GLU A 46 16.04 -23.20 11.42
CA GLU A 46 15.46 -24.31 12.18
C GLU A 46 14.83 -25.36 11.23
N ALA A 47 14.22 -24.92 10.13
CA ALA A 47 13.68 -25.79 9.08
C ALA A 47 14.73 -26.45 8.17
N GLY A 48 16.03 -26.17 8.37
CA GLY A 48 17.15 -26.77 7.64
C GLY A 48 17.70 -25.94 6.49
N LEU A 49 17.28 -24.69 6.31
CA LEU A 49 17.86 -23.81 5.30
C LEU A 49 19.30 -23.42 5.70
N PRO A 50 20.32 -23.64 4.85
CA PRO A 50 21.68 -23.27 5.17
C PRO A 50 21.84 -21.74 5.31
N GLU A 51 22.71 -21.29 6.21
CA GLU A 51 22.89 -19.86 6.51
C GLU A 51 23.19 -19.00 5.26
N ALA A 52 23.99 -19.52 4.33
CA ALA A 52 24.35 -18.79 3.12
C ALA A 52 23.14 -18.44 2.22
N TRP A 53 22.02 -19.16 2.34
CA TRP A 53 20.84 -18.98 1.50
C TRP A 53 19.93 -17.85 1.96
N CYS A 54 19.94 -17.48 3.25
CA CYS A 54 19.10 -16.40 3.75
C CYS A 54 19.80 -15.67 4.89
N GLN A 55 20.18 -14.42 4.62
CA GLN A 55 20.92 -13.59 5.56
C GLN A 55 20.17 -12.28 5.83
N LEU A 56 19.95 -11.96 7.10
CA LEU A 56 19.45 -10.67 7.52
C LEU A 56 20.62 -9.68 7.64
N LEU A 57 20.47 -8.49 7.06
CA LEU A 57 21.41 -7.38 7.27
C LEU A 57 20.69 -6.13 7.78
N LEU A 58 21.27 -5.51 8.80
CA LEU A 58 20.91 -4.18 9.29
C LEU A 58 22.12 -3.25 9.09
N PRO A 59 22.29 -2.66 7.89
CA PRO A 59 23.42 -1.79 7.61
C PRO A 59 23.41 -0.57 8.53
N ALA A 60 24.58 -0.18 9.03
CA ALA A 60 24.75 0.98 9.92
C ALA A 60 24.39 2.33 9.26
N SER A 61 24.26 2.37 7.93
CA SER A 61 23.89 3.59 7.20
C SER A 61 23.07 3.31 5.93
N ARG A 62 22.35 4.33 5.48
CA ARG A 62 21.66 4.33 4.18
C ARG A 62 22.64 4.23 3.02
N GLU A 63 23.82 4.84 3.14
CA GLU A 63 24.88 4.74 2.14
C GLU A 63 25.33 3.28 1.96
N LEU A 64 25.59 2.58 3.07
CA LEU A 64 25.97 1.16 3.03
C LEU A 64 24.85 0.29 2.45
N SER A 65 23.59 0.57 2.83
CA SER A 65 22.43 -0.11 2.24
C SER A 65 22.37 0.11 0.72
N THR A 66 22.64 1.33 0.25
CA THR A 66 22.62 1.69 -1.18
C THR A 66 23.75 1.03 -1.94
N ARG A 67 24.97 0.99 -1.36
CA ARG A 67 26.11 0.29 -1.93
C ARG A 67 25.87 -1.21 -2.05
N LEU A 68 25.24 -1.83 -1.06
CA LEU A 68 24.87 -3.25 -1.11
C LEU A 68 23.89 -3.53 -2.25
N VAL A 69 22.88 -2.69 -2.42
CA VAL A 69 21.90 -2.82 -3.52
C VAL A 69 22.55 -2.63 -4.90
N GLY A 70 23.52 -1.72 -5.02
CA GLY A 70 24.22 -1.43 -6.27
C GLY A 70 25.40 -2.36 -6.58
N ASP A 71 25.67 -3.37 -5.75
CA ASP A 71 26.78 -4.29 -5.97
C ASP A 71 26.53 -5.17 -7.20
N SER A 72 27.54 -5.34 -8.05
CA SER A 72 27.46 -6.13 -9.29
C SER A 72 27.08 -7.61 -9.10
N ARG A 73 27.19 -8.14 -7.88
CA ARG A 73 26.78 -9.51 -7.56
C ARG A 73 25.27 -9.64 -7.32
N VAL A 74 24.54 -8.54 -7.14
CA VAL A 74 23.09 -8.55 -6.98
C VAL A 74 22.44 -8.76 -8.35
N GLY A 75 21.86 -9.94 -8.57
CA GLY A 75 21.14 -10.26 -9.80
C GLY A 75 19.70 -9.72 -9.84
N PHE A 76 19.09 -9.51 -8.67
CA PHE A 76 17.70 -9.04 -8.56
C PHE A 76 17.48 -8.22 -7.30
N LEU A 77 16.87 -7.03 -7.42
CA LEU A 77 16.37 -6.23 -6.30
C LEU A 77 14.85 -6.35 -6.19
N SER A 78 14.34 -6.90 -5.09
CA SER A 78 12.95 -6.66 -4.67
C SER A 78 12.92 -5.54 -3.63
N PHE A 79 12.17 -4.48 -3.89
CA PHE A 79 12.00 -3.34 -2.99
C PHE A 79 10.53 -3.03 -2.75
N ILE A 80 10.15 -2.94 -1.48
CA ILE A 80 8.83 -2.47 -1.04
C ILE A 80 9.06 -1.28 -0.10
N GLY A 81 8.46 -0.12 -0.41
CA GLY A 81 8.66 1.12 0.36
C GLY A 81 8.27 2.38 -0.40
N SER A 82 8.80 3.54 -0.02
CA SER A 82 8.41 4.80 -0.68
C SER A 82 8.96 4.91 -2.11
N ALA A 83 8.17 5.53 -2.99
CA ALA A 83 8.52 5.73 -4.39
C ALA A 83 9.86 6.45 -4.57
N ARG A 84 10.09 7.51 -3.79
CA ARG A 84 11.35 8.26 -3.81
C ARG A 84 12.57 7.36 -3.59
N VAL A 85 12.50 6.43 -2.64
CA VAL A 85 13.62 5.53 -2.32
C VAL A 85 13.73 4.42 -3.37
N GLY A 86 12.61 3.83 -3.79
CA GLY A 86 12.60 2.75 -4.78
C GLY A 86 13.19 3.18 -6.14
N TRP A 87 12.74 4.32 -6.66
CA TRP A 87 13.28 4.86 -7.92
C TRP A 87 14.74 5.28 -7.82
N MET A 88 15.15 5.81 -6.67
CA MET A 88 16.58 6.10 -6.39
C MET A 88 17.41 4.82 -6.38
N LEU A 89 16.97 3.76 -5.70
CA LEU A 89 17.69 2.49 -5.67
C LEU A 89 17.79 1.85 -7.05
N ARG A 90 16.71 1.90 -7.84
CA ARG A 90 16.72 1.44 -9.24
C ARG A 90 17.79 2.15 -10.06
N SER A 91 17.99 3.45 -9.87
CA SER A 91 19.01 4.21 -10.59
C SER A 91 20.45 3.89 -10.16
N LYS A 92 20.63 3.07 -9.12
CA LYS A 92 21.93 2.64 -8.58
C LYS A 92 22.25 1.17 -8.86
N LEU A 93 21.33 0.44 -9.50
CA LEU A 93 21.53 -0.96 -9.84
C LEU A 93 22.68 -1.13 -10.84
N ALA A 94 23.46 -2.19 -10.64
CA ALA A 94 24.51 -2.57 -11.57
C ALA A 94 23.94 -3.03 -12.92
N ALA A 95 24.75 -2.96 -13.98
CA ALA A 95 24.35 -3.43 -15.30
C ALA A 95 23.94 -4.91 -15.26
N GLY A 96 22.77 -5.24 -15.83
CA GLY A 96 22.21 -6.59 -15.85
C GLY A 96 21.37 -6.97 -14.62
N ALA A 97 21.43 -6.19 -13.52
CA ALA A 97 20.57 -6.42 -12.37
C ALA A 97 19.10 -6.08 -12.71
N ARG A 98 18.20 -7.02 -12.44
CA ARG A 98 16.74 -6.82 -12.58
C ARG A 98 16.14 -6.28 -11.27
N CYS A 99 14.91 -5.78 -11.32
CA CYS A 99 14.21 -5.38 -10.11
C CYS A 99 12.69 -5.47 -10.21
N ALA A 100 12.06 -5.64 -9.05
CA ALA A 100 10.64 -5.40 -8.83
C ALA A 100 10.50 -4.36 -7.70
N LEU A 101 9.61 -3.41 -7.92
CA LEU A 101 9.40 -2.24 -7.09
C LEU A 101 7.92 -2.13 -6.74
N GLU A 102 7.58 -2.20 -5.46
CA GLU A 102 6.23 -1.92 -4.97
C GLU A 102 6.28 -0.69 -4.08
N HIS A 103 5.49 0.32 -4.42
CA HIS A 103 5.45 1.59 -3.71
C HIS A 103 4.05 1.91 -3.22
N GLY A 104 3.99 2.88 -2.30
CA GLY A 104 2.75 3.50 -1.91
C GLY A 104 2.02 4.15 -3.08
N GLY A 105 0.75 4.45 -2.83
CA GLY A 105 -0.12 5.14 -3.77
C GLY A 105 -1.12 6.00 -3.02
N VAL A 106 -2.12 6.49 -3.75
CA VAL A 106 -3.23 7.22 -3.16
C VAL A 106 -4.52 6.59 -3.70
N ALA A 107 -4.79 5.38 -3.20
CA ALA A 107 -5.79 4.48 -3.78
C ALA A 107 -7.19 5.12 -3.78
N PRO A 108 -7.78 5.36 -4.97
CA PRO A 108 -9.09 5.99 -5.05
C PRO A 108 -10.20 4.97 -4.90
N VAL A 109 -11.30 5.39 -4.29
CA VAL A 109 -12.57 4.67 -4.22
C VAL A 109 -13.63 5.52 -4.90
N ILE A 110 -14.42 4.94 -5.80
CA ILE A 110 -15.61 5.57 -6.36
C ILE A 110 -16.85 4.87 -5.80
N VAL A 111 -17.83 5.63 -5.32
CA VAL A 111 -19.15 5.14 -4.89
C VAL A 111 -20.18 5.73 -5.85
N ALA A 112 -20.77 4.88 -6.69
CA ALA A 112 -21.80 5.24 -7.66
C ALA A 112 -23.13 5.59 -6.97
N GLU A 113 -24.01 6.30 -7.68
CA GLU A 113 -25.33 6.70 -7.15
C GLU A 113 -26.24 5.51 -6.81
N ASP A 114 -26.06 4.38 -7.50
CA ASP A 114 -26.82 3.15 -7.27
C ASP A 114 -26.23 2.25 -6.16
N ALA A 115 -25.08 2.63 -5.60
CA ALA A 115 -24.39 1.87 -4.57
C ALA A 115 -25.24 1.73 -3.30
N LYS A 116 -25.09 0.59 -2.61
CA LYS A 116 -25.78 0.36 -1.34
C LYS A 116 -24.91 0.81 -0.17
N LEU A 117 -25.21 1.98 0.40
CA LEU A 117 -24.37 2.58 1.44
C LEU A 117 -24.14 1.66 2.66
N ASP A 118 -25.15 0.89 3.07
CA ASP A 118 -25.04 -0.07 4.18
C ASP A 118 -23.97 -1.16 3.94
N GLU A 119 -23.73 -1.53 2.68
CA GLU A 119 -22.70 -2.50 2.32
C GLU A 119 -21.33 -1.84 2.08
N VAL A 120 -21.31 -0.55 1.71
CA VAL A 120 -20.10 0.24 1.47
C VAL A 120 -19.43 0.64 2.78
N LEU A 121 -20.23 1.14 3.74
CA LEU A 121 -19.78 1.71 5.00
C LEU A 121 -18.79 0.80 5.78
N PRO A 122 -19.11 -0.46 6.12
CA PRO A 122 -18.20 -1.30 6.89
C PRO A 122 -16.89 -1.61 6.14
N LYS A 123 -16.93 -1.67 4.81
CA LYS A 123 -15.74 -1.94 3.98
C LYS A 123 -14.81 -0.73 3.93
N LEU A 124 -15.35 0.48 3.78
CA LEU A 124 -14.53 1.69 3.79
C LEU A 124 -14.02 2.06 5.18
N LEU A 125 -14.81 1.79 6.23
CA LEU A 125 -14.36 1.91 7.61
C LEU A 125 -13.13 1.02 7.86
N LYS A 126 -13.22 -0.27 7.50
CA LYS A 126 -12.09 -1.19 7.59
C LYS A 126 -10.92 -0.74 6.71
N GLY A 127 -11.15 -0.45 5.43
CA GLY A 127 -10.10 -0.12 4.47
C GLY A 127 -9.35 1.18 4.78
N GLY A 128 -9.99 2.14 5.45
CA GLY A 128 -9.39 3.43 5.81
C GLY A 128 -8.66 3.42 7.15
N PHE A 129 -9.11 2.64 8.12
CA PHE A 129 -8.57 2.68 9.48
C PHE A 129 -7.81 1.40 9.89
N TYR A 130 -7.89 0.31 9.11
CA TYR A 130 -7.07 -0.87 9.31
C TYR A 130 -5.58 -0.49 9.33
N HIS A 131 -4.88 -1.01 10.33
CA HIS A 131 -3.46 -0.72 10.56
C HIS A 131 -3.16 0.79 10.66
N ALA A 132 -4.11 1.56 11.20
CA ALA A 132 -4.07 3.02 11.30
C ALA A 132 -3.81 3.70 9.94
N GLY A 133 -4.33 3.13 8.85
CA GLY A 133 -4.14 3.67 7.49
C GLY A 133 -2.72 3.52 6.93
N GLN A 134 -1.81 2.82 7.63
CA GLN A 134 -0.43 2.59 7.20
C GLN A 134 -0.33 1.44 6.18
N VAL A 135 -1.15 1.49 5.14
CA VAL A 135 -1.23 0.47 4.08
C VAL A 135 -1.07 1.16 2.74
N CYS A 136 -0.21 0.63 1.85
CA CYS A 136 0.09 1.23 0.54
C CYS A 136 -1.13 1.41 -0.38
N VAL A 137 -2.21 0.69 -0.09
CA VAL A 137 -3.50 0.70 -0.80
C VAL A 137 -4.65 1.05 0.15
N SER A 138 -4.37 1.74 1.26
CA SER A 138 -5.41 2.18 2.21
C SER A 138 -6.45 3.08 1.53
N VAL A 139 -7.69 3.00 1.99
CA VAL A 139 -8.75 3.91 1.54
C VAL A 139 -8.44 5.31 2.07
N GLN A 140 -8.12 6.23 1.16
CA GLN A 140 -7.83 7.62 1.52
C GLN A 140 -8.73 8.61 0.78
N ARG A 141 -8.92 8.42 -0.53
CA ARG A 141 -9.72 9.31 -1.39
C ARG A 141 -11.00 8.60 -1.83
N VAL A 142 -12.13 8.99 -1.26
CA VAL A 142 -13.44 8.44 -1.60
C VAL A 142 -14.24 9.46 -2.38
N PHE A 143 -14.48 9.19 -3.65
CA PHE A 143 -15.37 9.96 -4.52
C PHE A 143 -16.76 9.35 -4.47
N ILE A 144 -17.77 10.14 -4.14
CA ILE A 144 -19.14 9.65 -3.95
C ILE A 144 -20.14 10.59 -4.63
N ALA A 145 -21.16 10.01 -5.26
CA ALA A 145 -22.22 10.78 -5.92
C ALA A 145 -22.80 11.82 -4.96
N ARG A 146 -22.97 13.06 -5.43
CA ARG A 146 -23.31 14.23 -4.59
C ARG A 146 -24.57 13.98 -3.75
N SER A 147 -25.56 13.28 -4.31
CA SER A 147 -26.82 12.93 -3.63
C SER A 147 -26.61 12.08 -2.36
N LEU A 148 -25.53 11.29 -2.29
CA LEU A 148 -25.21 10.39 -1.18
C LEU A 148 -24.08 10.89 -0.28
N ALA A 149 -23.27 11.83 -0.80
CA ALA A 149 -21.97 12.18 -0.23
C ALA A 149 -22.00 12.63 1.23
N ARG A 150 -22.87 13.59 1.56
CA ARG A 150 -22.91 14.19 2.89
C ARG A 150 -23.44 13.21 3.94
N GLU A 151 -24.48 12.48 3.61
CA GLU A 151 -25.06 11.47 4.51
C GLU A 151 -24.03 10.38 4.81
N PHE A 152 -23.40 9.81 3.77
CA PHE A 152 -22.39 8.79 3.94
C PHE A 152 -21.19 9.28 4.75
N ALA A 153 -20.71 10.50 4.50
CA ALA A 153 -19.59 11.08 5.23
C ALA A 153 -19.89 11.21 6.74
N LEU A 154 -21.10 11.61 7.10
CA LEU A 154 -21.56 11.68 8.49
C LEU A 154 -21.66 10.29 9.13
N GLN A 155 -22.18 9.29 8.41
CA GLN A 155 -22.26 7.91 8.89
C GLN A 155 -20.85 7.32 9.11
N LEU A 156 -19.93 7.52 8.16
CA LEU A 156 -18.53 7.09 8.28
C LEU A 156 -17.85 7.77 9.46
N ALA A 157 -18.04 9.08 9.62
CA ALA A 157 -17.48 9.84 10.75
C ALA A 157 -18.04 9.35 12.11
N ALA A 158 -19.34 9.04 12.18
CA ALA A 158 -19.95 8.48 13.37
C ALA A 158 -19.38 7.10 13.73
N ALA A 159 -19.24 6.21 12.74
CA ALA A 159 -18.65 4.90 12.91
C ALA A 159 -17.15 4.98 13.28
N ALA A 160 -16.39 5.87 12.64
CA ALA A 160 -14.97 6.09 12.92
C ALA A 160 -14.73 6.56 14.36
N LYS A 161 -15.62 7.39 14.93
CA LYS A 161 -15.57 7.83 16.33
C LYS A 161 -15.75 6.69 17.34
N GLN A 162 -16.38 5.58 16.95
CA GLN A 162 -16.59 4.44 17.84
C GLN A 162 -15.40 3.49 17.87
N LEU A 163 -14.46 3.59 16.91
CA LEU A 163 -13.30 2.70 16.87
C LEU A 163 -12.39 2.93 18.08
N VAL A 164 -12.05 1.84 18.76
CA VAL A 164 -11.13 1.89 19.90
C VAL A 164 -9.69 2.00 19.41
N VAL A 165 -9.10 3.19 19.58
CA VAL A 165 -7.69 3.45 19.27
C VAL A 165 -6.82 3.23 20.50
N GLY A 166 -5.81 2.36 20.44
CA GLY A 166 -5.08 2.01 21.65
C GLY A 166 -3.89 1.06 21.50
N ASP A 167 -3.62 0.37 22.59
CA ASP A 167 -2.53 -0.61 22.70
C ASP A 167 -2.82 -1.83 21.83
N PRO A 168 -1.98 -2.15 20.83
CA PRO A 168 -2.21 -3.27 19.92
C PRO A 168 -2.17 -4.65 20.60
N THR A 169 -1.79 -4.74 21.89
CA THR A 169 -1.85 -5.97 22.67
C THR A 169 -3.19 -6.17 23.41
N SER A 170 -4.03 -5.13 23.47
CA SER A 170 -5.37 -5.21 24.04
C SER A 170 -6.36 -5.81 23.04
N ALA A 171 -7.21 -6.74 23.51
CA ALA A 171 -8.25 -7.36 22.69
C ALA A 171 -9.36 -6.38 22.25
N ASP A 172 -9.53 -5.27 22.97
CA ASP A 172 -10.53 -4.25 22.67
C ASP A 172 -10.04 -3.26 21.60
N THR A 173 -8.75 -3.25 21.27
CA THR A 173 -8.19 -2.28 20.31
C THR A 173 -8.51 -2.67 18.87
N GLU A 174 -9.10 -1.74 18.13
CA GLU A 174 -9.43 -1.89 16.72
C GLU A 174 -8.43 -1.15 15.80
N VAL A 175 -7.85 -0.05 16.29
CA VAL A 175 -6.87 0.76 15.57
C VAL A 175 -5.63 0.98 16.42
N GLY A 176 -4.49 0.51 15.93
CA GLY A 176 -3.21 0.62 16.63
C GLY A 176 -2.50 1.97 16.43
N PRO A 177 -1.23 2.06 16.86
CA PRO A 177 -0.43 3.27 16.74
C PRO A 177 0.13 3.48 15.32
N LEU A 178 0.49 4.73 15.04
CA LEU A 178 1.42 5.09 13.97
C LEU A 178 2.85 4.68 14.36
N ILE A 179 3.65 4.32 13.36
CA ILE A 179 4.97 3.70 13.56
C ILE A 179 5.97 4.59 14.31
N ARG A 180 5.83 5.92 14.20
CA ARG A 180 6.74 6.90 14.83
C ARG A 180 5.95 8.13 15.31
N PRO A 181 6.44 8.81 16.35
CA PRO A 181 5.85 10.07 16.81
C PRO A 181 5.82 11.16 15.73
N SER A 182 6.87 11.22 14.90
CA SER A 182 6.92 12.15 13.76
C SER A 182 5.80 11.94 12.75
N GLU A 183 5.26 10.72 12.63
CA GLU A 183 4.11 10.47 11.74
C GLU A 183 2.82 11.02 12.35
N VAL A 184 2.65 10.98 13.67
CA VAL A 184 1.52 11.61 14.37
C VAL A 184 1.54 13.12 14.12
N GLU A 185 2.70 13.75 14.30
CA GLU A 185 2.89 15.19 14.06
C GLU A 185 2.63 15.57 12.60
N ARG A 186 3.15 14.78 11.64
CA ARG A 186 2.94 15.01 10.20
C ARG A 186 1.45 14.90 9.82
N VAL A 187 0.77 13.85 10.29
CA VAL A 187 -0.66 13.64 10.01
C VAL A 187 -1.49 14.78 10.61
N GLN A 188 -1.22 15.16 11.87
CA GLN A 188 -1.86 16.31 12.52
C GLN A 188 -1.70 17.59 11.70
N GLN A 189 -0.47 17.87 11.24
CA GLN A 189 -0.18 19.05 10.44
C GLN A 189 -1.00 19.05 9.15
N TRP A 190 -1.04 17.94 8.41
CA TRP A 190 -1.76 17.88 7.13
C TRP A 190 -3.28 17.99 7.30
N VAL A 191 -3.83 17.44 8.39
CA VAL A 191 -5.24 17.62 8.73
C VAL A 191 -5.55 19.08 9.03
N ASN A 192 -4.71 19.75 9.83
CA ASN A 192 -4.91 21.17 10.15
C ASN A 192 -4.81 22.06 8.90
N GLU A 193 -3.80 21.83 8.05
CA GLU A 193 -3.65 22.53 6.77
C GLU A 193 -4.89 22.34 5.89
N ALA A 194 -5.43 21.11 5.79
CA ALA A 194 -6.65 20.86 5.02
C ALA A 194 -7.87 21.61 5.56
N ILE A 195 -8.01 21.73 6.89
CA ILE A 195 -9.09 22.48 7.55
C ILE A 195 -8.94 23.98 7.25
N GLU A 196 -7.73 24.53 7.34
CA GLU A 196 -7.42 25.92 6.98
C GLU A 196 -7.71 26.22 5.50
N GLU A 197 -7.54 25.22 4.63
CA GLU A 197 -7.87 25.28 3.20
C GLU A 197 -9.36 25.04 2.90
N GLY A 198 -10.20 24.86 3.92
CA GLY A 198 -11.66 24.80 3.81
C GLY A 198 -12.30 23.42 3.93
N ALA A 199 -11.53 22.38 4.28
CA ALA A 199 -12.09 21.06 4.55
C ALA A 199 -12.99 21.09 5.81
N GLU A 200 -14.15 20.42 5.75
CA GLU A 200 -15.00 20.22 6.93
C GLU A 200 -14.52 18.98 7.72
N LEU A 201 -14.12 19.18 8.97
CA LEU A 201 -13.75 18.08 9.88
C LEU A 201 -14.99 17.43 10.50
N LEU A 202 -15.30 16.18 10.12
CA LEU A 202 -16.48 15.47 10.62
C LEU A 202 -16.18 14.59 11.85
N SER A 203 -14.99 14.01 11.92
CA SER A 203 -14.50 13.23 13.06
C SER A 203 -12.99 13.33 13.24
N GLY A 204 -12.54 13.09 14.47
CA GLY A 204 -11.13 12.97 14.81
C GLY A 204 -10.35 14.27 14.66
N GLY A 205 -9.19 14.17 14.01
CA GLY A 205 -8.31 15.29 13.71
C GLY A 205 -7.38 15.67 14.85
N LYS A 206 -7.21 14.82 15.87
CA LYS A 206 -6.28 15.07 16.98
C LYS A 206 -5.38 13.88 17.28
N ALA A 207 -4.16 14.18 17.73
CA ALA A 207 -3.32 13.21 18.40
C ALA A 207 -3.93 12.79 19.74
N LEU A 208 -4.03 11.48 19.98
CA LEU A 208 -4.46 10.91 21.26
C LEU A 208 -3.28 10.67 22.20
N SER A 209 -2.10 10.41 21.62
CA SER A 209 -0.85 10.26 22.35
C SER A 209 0.34 10.54 21.44
N VAL A 210 1.54 10.28 21.94
CA VAL A 210 2.80 10.31 21.17
C VAL A 210 2.82 9.36 19.97
N SER A 211 1.97 8.32 19.93
CA SER A 211 1.95 7.34 18.83
C SER A 211 0.56 7.02 18.28
N THR A 212 -0.51 7.59 18.84
CA THR A 212 -1.89 7.32 18.40
C THR A 212 -2.59 8.59 17.92
N PHE A 213 -3.43 8.45 16.91
CA PHE A 213 -4.17 9.53 16.26
C PHE A 213 -5.63 9.13 16.06
N GLU A 214 -6.58 10.06 16.22
CA GLU A 214 -8.00 9.77 16.05
C GLU A 214 -8.34 9.36 14.60
N CYS A 215 -9.30 8.44 14.46
CA CYS A 215 -9.84 8.08 13.15
C CYS A 215 -10.58 9.29 12.53
N THR A 216 -9.98 9.86 11.49
CA THR A 216 -10.33 11.18 10.99
C THR A 216 -11.08 11.08 9.67
N VAL A 217 -12.18 11.82 9.56
CA VAL A 217 -12.95 11.95 8.31
C VAL A 217 -13.04 13.43 7.95
N LEU A 218 -12.52 13.77 6.77
CA LEU A 218 -12.59 15.09 6.17
C LEU A 218 -13.59 15.09 5.02
N TYR A 219 -14.46 16.09 4.98
CA TYR A 219 -15.43 16.28 3.90
C TYR A 219 -15.03 17.45 3.02
N ALA A 220 -15.00 17.18 1.72
CA ALA A 220 -14.66 18.12 0.65
C ALA A 220 -13.36 18.93 0.88
N PRO A 221 -12.21 18.31 1.24
CA PRO A 221 -10.94 19.03 1.25
C PRO A 221 -10.60 19.53 -0.15
N SER A 222 -9.82 20.62 -0.22
CA SER A 222 -9.37 21.17 -1.50
C SER A 222 -8.58 20.12 -2.30
N VAL A 223 -8.76 20.10 -3.62
CA VAL A 223 -8.03 19.19 -4.51
C VAL A 223 -6.52 19.47 -4.52
N GLU A 224 -6.13 20.67 -4.09
CA GLU A 224 -4.74 21.08 -3.96
C GLU A 224 -4.11 20.71 -2.61
N SER A 225 -4.92 20.34 -1.61
CA SER A 225 -4.44 19.97 -0.27
C SER A 225 -3.50 18.77 -0.30
N LYS A 226 -2.54 18.71 0.63
CA LYS A 226 -1.64 17.55 0.76
C LYS A 226 -2.39 16.24 0.97
N VAL A 227 -3.45 16.25 1.79
CA VAL A 227 -4.32 15.08 2.02
C VAL A 227 -4.99 14.55 0.74
N SER A 228 -5.10 15.40 -0.28
CA SER A 228 -5.70 15.08 -1.59
C SER A 228 -4.68 14.60 -2.62
N ARG A 229 -3.40 14.95 -2.47
CA ARG A 229 -2.35 14.76 -3.48
C ARG A 229 -1.23 13.81 -3.07
N GLU A 230 -1.02 13.66 -1.77
CA GLU A 230 0.05 12.83 -1.20
C GLU A 230 -0.54 11.67 -0.40
N GLU A 231 0.25 10.60 -0.25
CA GLU A 231 -0.09 9.46 0.61
C GLU A 231 0.01 9.89 2.08
N ILE A 232 -1.14 9.94 2.79
CA ILE A 232 -1.18 10.33 4.21
C ILE A 232 -0.49 9.27 5.05
N PHE A 233 -0.73 8.00 4.75
CA PHE A 233 -0.21 6.85 5.50
C PHE A 233 -0.54 6.95 6.99
N GLY A 234 -1.79 7.28 7.28
CA GLY A 234 -2.34 7.50 8.61
C GLY A 234 -3.87 7.38 8.60
N PRO A 235 -4.55 7.39 9.76
CA PRO A 235 -5.97 7.04 9.88
C PRO A 235 -6.86 8.23 9.48
N VAL A 236 -6.78 8.64 8.21
CA VAL A 236 -7.51 9.79 7.65
C VAL A 236 -8.16 9.41 6.33
N VAL A 237 -9.48 9.59 6.24
CA VAL A 237 -10.27 9.38 5.02
C VAL A 237 -10.86 10.71 4.55
N CYS A 238 -10.71 11.01 3.27
CA CYS A 238 -11.22 12.21 2.62
C CYS A 238 -12.39 11.84 1.69
N ILE A 239 -13.54 12.50 1.87
CA ILE A 239 -14.75 12.31 1.06
C ILE A 239 -14.91 13.48 0.08
N TYR A 240 -15.05 13.17 -1.21
CA TYR A 240 -15.21 14.13 -2.29
C TYR A 240 -16.56 13.89 -3.00
N PRO A 241 -17.50 14.84 -2.96
CA PRO A 241 -18.71 14.75 -3.76
C PRO A 241 -18.40 14.96 -5.24
N TYR A 242 -19.03 14.18 -6.13
CA TYR A 242 -19.01 14.43 -7.58
C TYR A 242 -20.43 14.47 -8.16
N ASP A 243 -20.61 15.15 -9.29
CA ASP A 243 -21.88 15.19 -10.03
C ASP A 243 -21.93 14.09 -11.09
N GLU A 244 -20.89 14.02 -11.93
CA GLU A 244 -20.76 13.02 -12.99
C GLU A 244 -19.63 12.03 -12.70
N ILE A 245 -19.85 10.75 -13.00
CA ILE A 245 -18.86 9.70 -12.71
C ILE A 245 -17.54 9.91 -13.48
N ASP A 246 -17.61 10.52 -14.67
CA ASP A 246 -16.40 10.84 -15.45
C ASP A 246 -15.50 11.87 -14.74
N ASP A 247 -16.07 12.81 -13.98
CA ASP A 247 -15.29 13.76 -13.17
C ASP A 247 -14.58 13.05 -12.01
N ALA A 248 -15.29 12.11 -11.35
CA ALA A 248 -14.70 11.28 -10.30
C ALA A 248 -13.54 10.43 -10.83
N ILE A 249 -13.70 9.84 -12.02
CA ILE A 249 -12.65 9.05 -12.67
C ILE A 249 -11.46 9.94 -13.05
N ALA A 250 -11.71 11.11 -13.65
CA ALA A 250 -10.66 12.05 -14.01
C ALA A 250 -9.86 12.50 -12.77
N GLN A 251 -10.55 12.78 -11.67
CA GLN A 251 -9.93 13.17 -10.41
C GLN A 251 -9.21 11.99 -9.72
N ALA A 252 -9.76 10.78 -9.77
CA ALA A 252 -9.09 9.58 -9.26
C ALA A 252 -7.74 9.36 -9.97
N ASN A 253 -7.71 9.54 -11.29
CA ASN A 253 -6.55 9.36 -12.15
C ASN A 253 -5.57 10.55 -12.18
N SER A 254 -5.88 11.66 -11.51
CA SER A 254 -5.12 12.93 -11.64
C SER A 254 -3.73 12.90 -11.02
N LEU A 255 -3.41 11.89 -10.22
CA LEU A 255 -2.14 11.74 -9.53
C LEU A 255 -1.17 10.86 -10.33
N PRO A 256 0.16 11.01 -10.13
CA PRO A 256 1.15 10.21 -10.86
C PRO A 256 1.25 8.76 -10.34
N TYR A 257 0.37 8.37 -9.42
CA TYR A 257 0.31 7.06 -8.77
C TYR A 257 -0.84 6.24 -9.35
N ALA A 258 -0.64 4.93 -9.47
CA ALA A 258 -1.67 3.99 -9.93
C ALA A 258 -1.38 2.63 -9.32
N PHE A 259 -2.21 2.17 -8.38
CA PHE A 259 -2.01 0.87 -7.72
C PHE A 259 -3.34 0.10 -7.72
N GLN A 260 -4.01 -0.02 -6.58
CA GLN A 260 -5.40 -0.48 -6.52
C GLN A 260 -6.36 0.70 -6.54
N ALA A 261 -7.50 0.49 -7.19
CA ALA A 261 -8.68 1.34 -7.07
C ALA A 261 -9.88 0.50 -6.63
N ALA A 262 -10.97 1.15 -6.24
CA ALA A 262 -12.23 0.47 -5.96
C ALA A 262 -13.42 1.22 -6.56
N LEU A 263 -14.48 0.48 -6.86
CA LEU A 263 -15.77 1.00 -7.26
C LEU A 263 -16.88 0.24 -6.55
N PHE A 264 -17.84 0.97 -5.98
CA PHE A 264 -19.08 0.42 -5.47
C PHE A 264 -20.24 0.81 -6.40
N SER A 265 -20.96 -0.18 -6.92
CA SER A 265 -22.13 -0.03 -7.80
C SER A 265 -22.89 -1.35 -7.88
N LYS A 266 -24.21 -1.30 -8.08
CA LYS A 266 -25.04 -2.49 -8.34
C LYS A 266 -25.14 -2.79 -9.83
N ASP A 267 -24.91 -1.79 -10.67
CA ASP A 267 -24.93 -1.88 -12.11
C ASP A 267 -23.60 -2.36 -12.67
N ILE A 268 -23.66 -3.46 -13.43
CA ILE A 268 -22.48 -4.06 -14.08
C ILE A 268 -21.96 -3.20 -15.23
N ASP A 269 -22.81 -2.42 -15.87
CA ASP A 269 -22.40 -1.55 -16.98
C ASP A 269 -21.60 -0.37 -16.43
N THR A 270 -22.08 0.28 -15.37
CA THR A 270 -21.31 1.26 -14.58
C THR A 270 -19.99 0.67 -14.08
N ALA A 271 -20.01 -0.56 -13.55
CA ALA A 271 -18.81 -1.23 -13.08
C ALA A 271 -17.76 -1.47 -14.16
N THR A 272 -18.22 -1.98 -15.30
CA THR A 272 -17.37 -2.25 -16.46
C THR A 272 -16.85 -0.95 -17.08
N TYR A 273 -17.66 0.11 -17.07
CA TYR A 273 -17.28 1.43 -17.56
C TYR A 273 -16.14 2.03 -16.73
N ALA A 274 -16.31 2.10 -15.41
CA ALA A 274 -15.27 2.66 -14.54
C ALA A 274 -14.00 1.79 -14.55
N TYR A 275 -14.12 0.46 -14.55
CA TYR A 275 -12.97 -0.46 -14.65
C TYR A 275 -12.07 -0.14 -15.86
N LYS A 276 -12.65 0.12 -17.03
CA LYS A 276 -11.89 0.42 -18.26
C LYS A 276 -11.18 1.77 -18.23
N LYS A 277 -11.62 2.69 -17.37
CA LYS A 277 -11.15 4.08 -17.35
C LYS A 277 -10.29 4.42 -16.14
N LEU A 278 -10.39 3.68 -15.04
CA LEU A 278 -9.55 3.88 -13.86
C LEU A 278 -8.11 3.44 -14.13
N ASP A 279 -7.16 4.31 -13.78
CA ASP A 279 -5.73 4.02 -13.84
C ASP A 279 -5.32 3.20 -12.61
N ALA A 280 -5.41 1.88 -12.72
CA ALA A 280 -5.03 0.95 -11.65
C ALA A 280 -4.56 -0.39 -12.24
N SER A 281 -3.71 -1.12 -11.51
CA SER A 281 -3.39 -2.51 -11.87
C SER A 281 -4.55 -3.46 -11.58
N ALA A 282 -5.40 -3.09 -10.62
CA ALA A 282 -6.57 -3.84 -10.22
C ALA A 282 -7.63 -2.91 -9.65
N VAL A 283 -8.89 -3.14 -10.01
CA VAL A 283 -10.06 -2.40 -9.51
C VAL A 283 -10.95 -3.36 -8.74
N MET A 284 -11.17 -3.06 -7.46
CA MET A 284 -12.04 -3.86 -6.60
C MET A 284 -13.48 -3.43 -6.84
N ILE A 285 -14.32 -4.32 -7.36
CA ILE A 285 -15.75 -4.05 -7.53
C ILE A 285 -16.49 -4.51 -6.27
N ASN A 286 -17.16 -3.57 -5.61
CA ASN A 286 -17.87 -3.78 -4.35
C ASN A 286 -16.99 -4.28 -3.20
N ASP A 287 -15.71 -3.94 -3.19
CA ASP A 287 -14.79 -4.16 -2.05
C ASP A 287 -13.83 -2.97 -1.88
N HIS A 288 -13.14 -2.88 -0.76
CA HIS A 288 -12.20 -1.79 -0.47
C HIS A 288 -10.84 -2.02 -1.15
N THR A 289 -10.07 -0.95 -1.37
CA THR A 289 -8.76 -0.97 -2.05
C THR A 289 -7.72 -1.83 -1.34
N ALA A 290 -7.80 -1.99 -0.02
CA ALA A 290 -6.89 -2.83 0.75
C ALA A 290 -7.18 -4.34 0.70
N PHE A 291 -8.16 -4.81 -0.10
CA PHE A 291 -8.40 -6.23 -0.28
C PHE A 291 -7.21 -6.88 -1.00
N ARG A 292 -6.73 -8.01 -0.46
CA ARG A 292 -5.62 -8.79 -1.02
C ARG A 292 -5.74 -10.26 -0.65
N VAL A 293 -5.35 -11.14 -1.58
CA VAL A 293 -5.01 -12.55 -1.32
C VAL A 293 -3.60 -12.86 -1.83
N ASP A 294 -2.89 -13.81 -1.23
CA ASP A 294 -1.43 -13.90 -1.39
C ASP A 294 -0.93 -14.27 -2.80
N TRP A 295 -1.76 -14.95 -3.58
CA TRP A 295 -1.44 -15.39 -4.95
C TRP A 295 -1.94 -14.43 -6.04
N MET A 296 -2.70 -13.37 -5.68
CA MET A 296 -3.18 -12.42 -6.67
C MET A 296 -2.04 -11.55 -7.23
N PRO A 297 -2.13 -11.07 -8.49
CA PRO A 297 -1.22 -10.06 -8.99
C PRO A 297 -1.34 -8.78 -8.16
N PHE A 298 -0.21 -8.22 -7.74
CA PHE A 298 -0.17 -7.04 -6.88
C PHE A 298 0.89 -6.07 -7.41
N ALA A 299 0.48 -5.09 -8.21
CA ALA A 299 1.40 -4.27 -8.99
C ALA A 299 1.13 -2.77 -8.86
N GLY A 300 2.17 -2.00 -8.55
CA GLY A 300 2.14 -0.55 -8.74
C GLY A 300 2.53 -0.18 -10.17
N LEU A 301 1.79 0.74 -10.78
CA LEU A 301 2.06 1.34 -12.09
C LEU A 301 2.54 2.79 -11.91
N ARG A 302 3.13 3.39 -12.96
CA ARG A 302 3.65 4.77 -12.94
C ARG A 302 4.61 4.99 -11.76
N GLN A 303 4.37 5.98 -10.88
CA GLN A 303 5.21 6.21 -9.71
C GLN A 303 5.01 5.18 -8.59
N SER A 304 3.97 4.34 -8.65
CA SER A 304 3.67 3.33 -7.62
C SER A 304 4.47 2.05 -7.75
N GLY A 305 5.22 1.82 -8.83
CA GLY A 305 6.05 0.62 -8.92
C GLY A 305 6.51 0.20 -10.30
N LEU A 306 7.14 -0.97 -10.35
CA LEU A 306 7.63 -1.65 -11.53
C LEU A 306 7.59 -3.17 -11.29
N GLY A 307 7.02 -3.92 -12.23
CA GLY A 307 6.85 -5.37 -12.11
C GLY A 307 5.54 -5.75 -11.45
N VAL A 308 5.34 -7.04 -11.22
CA VAL A 308 4.11 -7.59 -10.62
C VAL A 308 4.50 -8.38 -9.39
N GLY A 309 4.03 -7.94 -8.24
CA GLY A 309 4.15 -8.68 -6.99
C GLY A 309 3.11 -9.79 -6.87
N GLY A 310 3.16 -10.50 -5.74
CA GLY A 310 2.40 -11.72 -5.51
C GLY A 310 3.27 -12.96 -5.72
N ILE A 311 3.03 -14.00 -4.92
CA ILE A 311 3.94 -15.17 -4.81
C ILE A 311 4.36 -15.76 -6.17
N PRO A 312 3.45 -16.12 -7.10
CA PRO A 312 3.85 -16.73 -8.37
C PRO A 312 4.58 -15.77 -9.31
N TYR A 313 4.34 -14.47 -9.20
CA TYR A 313 4.97 -13.45 -10.05
C TYR A 313 6.38 -13.13 -9.57
N THR A 314 6.54 -12.91 -8.27
CA THR A 314 7.86 -12.74 -7.64
C THR A 314 8.77 -13.94 -7.89
N LEU A 315 8.23 -15.16 -7.84
CA LEU A 315 8.96 -16.38 -8.18
C LEU A 315 9.51 -16.34 -9.61
N ARG A 316 8.66 -16.01 -10.59
CA ARG A 316 9.04 -15.93 -12.01
C ARG A 316 10.07 -14.82 -12.27
N ASP A 317 9.92 -13.68 -11.62
CA ASP A 317 10.86 -12.55 -11.74
C ASP A 317 12.28 -12.91 -11.29
N MET A 318 12.41 -13.88 -10.38
CA MET A 318 13.69 -14.37 -9.88
C MET A 318 14.26 -15.53 -10.71
N GLN A 319 13.51 -16.05 -11.69
CA GLN A 319 13.97 -17.08 -12.64
C GLN A 319 14.48 -16.47 -13.94
N VAL A 320 15.19 -17.27 -14.73
CA VAL A 320 15.67 -16.92 -16.08
C VAL A 320 15.22 -18.02 -17.04
N GLU A 321 14.51 -17.63 -18.10
CA GLU A 321 14.17 -18.54 -19.19
C GLU A 321 15.40 -18.78 -20.06
N LYS A 322 15.75 -20.05 -20.28
CA LYS A 322 16.88 -20.46 -21.11
C LYS A 322 16.40 -21.40 -22.21
N MET A 323 16.47 -20.92 -23.45
CA MET A 323 16.15 -21.74 -24.62
C MET A 323 17.36 -22.60 -25.03
N MET A 324 17.13 -23.89 -25.24
CA MET A 324 18.06 -24.77 -25.93
C MET A 324 17.48 -25.10 -27.30
N VAL A 325 18.19 -24.70 -28.37
CA VAL A 325 17.89 -25.16 -29.73
C VAL A 325 18.85 -26.29 -30.03
N LEU A 326 18.31 -27.51 -30.07
CA LEU A 326 19.07 -28.69 -30.48
C LEU A 326 18.71 -29.00 -31.93
N ASN A 327 19.65 -28.80 -32.84
CA ASN A 327 19.55 -29.32 -34.19
C ASN A 327 20.44 -30.56 -34.29
N SER A 328 19.82 -31.73 -34.37
CA SER A 328 20.51 -33.01 -34.33
C SER A 328 19.86 -34.02 -35.26
N SER A 329 20.70 -34.76 -35.99
CA SER A 329 20.30 -35.94 -36.75
C SER A 329 20.59 -37.26 -36.03
N ASN A 330 21.33 -37.27 -34.91
CA ASN A 330 21.89 -38.49 -34.27
C ASN A 330 21.92 -38.51 -32.73
N ILE A 331 21.72 -37.37 -32.04
CA ILE A 331 21.12 -37.31 -30.69
C ILE A 331 19.60 -37.27 -30.87
#